data_AF-A0A970KSE8-F1
#
_entry.id   AF-A0A970KSE8-F1
#
_cell.length_a   1.000
_cell.length_b   1.000
_cell.length_c   1.000
_cell.angle_alpha   90.00
_cell.angle_beta   90.00
_cell.angle_gamma   90.00
#
_symmetry.space_group_name_H-M   'P 1'
#
loop_
_entity.id
_entity.type
_entity.pdbx_description
1 polymer ?
#
loop_
_entity_poly.entity_id
_entity_poly.type
_entity_poly.pdbx_seq_one_letter_code
_entity_poly.pdbx_strand_id
1 'polypeptide(L)' 'MRGIPCSSAVRASIRLDFRGDPADEIIAATSLVHGVHLLTRDTRIRASKIVPLP' A
#
# COMPACT_ATOMS: atom_id res chain seq x y z
N MET A 1 9.67 2.31 -17.56
CA MET A 1 9.17 1.84 -16.25
C MET A 1 10.21 0.90 -15.65
N ARG A 2 10.86 1.26 -14.53
CA ARG A 2 11.67 0.27 -13.78
C ARG A 2 10.67 -0.65 -13.07
N GLY A 3 10.66 -1.93 -13.44
CA GLY A 3 9.85 -2.93 -12.75
C GLY A 3 10.31 -3.06 -11.30
N ILE A 4 9.35 -3.08 -10.38
CA ILE A 4 9.64 -3.32 -8.97
C ILE A 4 9.62 -4.83 -8.72
N PRO A 5 10.62 -5.37 -8.01
CA PRO A 5 10.58 -6.76 -7.61
C PRO A 5 9.37 -7.00 -6.71
N CYS A 6 8.51 -7.95 -7.07
CA CYS A 6 7.31 -8.32 -6.31
C CYS A 6 7.58 -8.48 -4.79
N SER A 7 8.79 -8.91 -4.43
CA SER A 7 9.25 -9.05 -3.04
C SER A 7 9.27 -7.75 -2.23
N SER A 8 9.44 -6.56 -2.84
CA SER A 8 9.44 -5.31 -2.08
C SER A 8 8.04 -4.87 -1.67
N ALA A 9 7.01 -5.15 -2.49
CA ALA A 9 5.61 -4.93 -2.10
C ALA A 9 5.22 -5.87 -0.95
N VAL A 10 5.61 -7.15 -1.03
CA VAL A 10 5.37 -8.13 0.05
C VAL A 10 6.08 -7.73 1.36
N ARG A 11 7.32 -7.22 1.29
CA ARG A 11 8.01 -6.69 2.48
C ARG A 11 7.40 -5.38 2.99
N ALA A 12 6.71 -4.63 2.14
CA ALA A 12 6.04 -3.40 2.52
C ALA A 12 4.69 -3.66 3.19
N SER A 13 3.95 -4.71 2.78
CA SER A 13 2.65 -5.03 3.36
C SER A 13 2.73 -5.39 4.84
N ILE A 14 3.83 -6.01 5.29
CA ILE A 14 4.03 -6.32 6.72
C ILE A 14 4.19 -5.07 7.61
N ARG A 15 4.42 -3.90 7.02
CA ARG A 15 4.62 -2.61 7.72
C ARG A 15 3.36 -1.73 7.73
N LEU A 16 2.27 -2.20 7.13
CA LEU A 16 1.01 -1.46 7.13
C LEU A 16 0.48 -1.29 8.56
N ASP A 17 -0.12 -0.13 8.81
CA ASP A 17 -0.74 0.24 10.07
C ASP A 17 -2.23 -0.15 10.14
N PHE A 18 -2.69 -0.95 9.17
CA PHE A 18 -4.02 -1.55 9.13
C PHE A 18 -3.94 -3.00 8.65
N ARG A 19 -5.07 -3.71 8.77
CA ARG A 19 -5.27 -5.05 8.21
C ARG A 19 -6.44 -5.03 7.24
N GLY A 20 -6.29 -5.74 6.13
CA GLY A 20 -7.31 -5.92 5.09
C GLY A 20 -7.27 -7.34 4.53
N ASP A 21 -7.90 -7.56 3.39
CA ASP A 21 -7.57 -8.76 2.63
C ASP A 21 -6.17 -8.62 2.00
N PRO A 22 -5.51 -9.74 1.63
CA PRO A 22 -4.16 -9.70 1.10
C PRO A 22 -3.99 -8.81 -0.15
N ALA A 23 -5.03 -8.61 -0.97
CA ALA A 23 -4.94 -7.78 -2.15
C ALA A 23 -4.91 -6.29 -1.79
N ASP A 24 -5.79 -5.84 -0.87
CA ASP A 24 -5.77 -4.48 -0.30
C ASP A 24 -4.37 -4.11 0.22
N GLU A 25 -3.76 -5.03 0.97
CA GLU A 25 -2.44 -4.83 1.56
C GLU A 25 -1.34 -4.70 0.50
N ILE A 26 -1.37 -5.52 -0.56
CA ILE A 26 -0.39 -5.42 -1.67
C ILE A 26 -0.58 -4.11 -2.45
N ILE A 27 -1.82 -3.67 -2.67
CA ILE A 27 -2.11 -2.40 -3.37
C ILE A 27 -1.56 -1.22 -2.56
N ALA A 28 -1.86 -1.15 -1.26
CA ALA A 28 -1.34 -0.11 -0.37
C ALA A 28 0.19 -0.14 -0.26
N ALA A 29 0.78 -1.33 -0.10
CA ALA A 29 2.23 -1.51 -0.07
C ALA A 29 2.92 -1.02 -1.34
N THR A 30 2.30 -1.22 -2.51
CA THR A 30 2.82 -0.74 -3.79
C THR A 30 2.90 0.79 -3.82
N SER A 31 1.89 1.48 -3.28
CA SER A 31 1.89 2.95 -3.16
C SER A 31 3.06 3.47 -2.32
N LEU A 32 3.38 2.78 -1.22
CA LEU A 32 4.52 3.10 -0.35
C LEU A 32 5.86 2.92 -1.05
N VAL A 33 6.04 1.80 -1.77
CA VAL A 33 7.31 1.51 -2.45
C VAL A 33 7.57 2.51 -3.58
N HIS A 34 6.53 2.92 -4.29
CA HIS A 34 6.64 3.87 -5.39
C HIS A 34 6.54 5.34 -4.98
N GLY A 35 6.09 5.63 -3.75
CA GLY A 35 5.84 7.00 -3.28
C GLY A 35 4.73 7.71 -4.06
N VAL A 36 3.70 6.99 -4.50
CA VAL A 36 2.58 7.52 -5.30
C VAL A 36 1.29 7.52 -4.49
N HIS A 37 0.44 8.55 -4.65
CA HIS A 37 -0.85 8.60 -3.96
C HIS A 37 -1.76 7.45 -4.38
N LEU A 38 -2.35 6.77 -3.39
CA LEU A 38 -3.36 5.75 -3.58
C LEU A 38 -4.76 6.37 -3.52
N LEU A 39 -5.44 6.40 -4.66
CA LEU A 39 -6.86 6.73 -4.69
C LEU A 39 -7.68 5.49 -4.29
N THR A 40 -8.46 5.61 -3.22
CA THR A 40 -9.29 4.50 -2.72
C THR A 40 -10.56 4.99 -2.03
N ARG A 41 -11.60 4.15 -2.10
CA ARG A 41 -12.85 4.28 -1.33
C ARG A 41 -12.84 3.44 -0.06
N ASP A 42 -11.84 2.58 0.12
CA ASP A 42 -11.73 1.74 1.31
C ASP A 42 -11.48 2.61 2.55
N THR A 43 -12.37 2.52 3.53
CA THR A 43 -12.33 3.36 4.73
C THR A 43 -11.21 2.98 5.68
N ARG A 44 -10.75 1.71 5.68
CA ARG A 44 -9.60 1.26 6.49
C ARG A 44 -8.31 1.86 5.93
N ILE A 45 -8.11 1.79 4.61
CA ILE A 45 -6.94 2.40 3.96
C ILE A 45 -6.96 3.92 4.14
N ARG A 46 -8.13 4.56 4.03
CA ARG A 46 -8.27 6.02 4.26
C ARG A 46 -7.96 6.47 5.69
N ALA A 47 -8.02 5.55 6.66
CA ALA A 47 -7.64 5.83 8.04
C ALA A 47 -6.13 5.61 8.32
N SER A 48 -5.40 5.04 7.36
CA SER A 48 -3.94 4.84 7.46
C SER A 48 -3.21 6.17 7.55
N LYS A 49 -2.19 6.21 8.40
CA LYS A 49 -1.30 7.37 8.57
C LYS A 49 -0.04 7.27 7.72
N ILE A 50 0.24 6.10 7.16
CA ILE A 50 1.47 5.85 6.39
C ILE A 50 1.20 5.76 4.90
N VAL A 51 0.00 5.33 4.48
CA VAL A 51 -0.35 5.26 3.05
C VAL A 51 -0.47 6.68 2.49
N PRO A 52 0.23 7.01 1.38
CA PRO A 52 0.07 8.28 0.71
C PRO A 52 -1.33 8.37 0.09
N LEU A 53 -2.15 9.28 0.58
CA LEU A 53 -3.51 9.55 0.08
C LEU A 53 -3.59 10.98 -0.49
N PRO A 54 -4.43 11.22 -1.50
CA PRO A 54 -4.70 12.57 -2.00
C PRO A 54 -5.50 13.42 -0.99
#